data_AF-A0A531K2U1-F1
#
_entry.id   AF-A0A531K2U1-F1
#
_cell.length_a   1.000
_cell.length_b   1.000
_cell.length_c   1.000
_cell.angle_alpha   90.00
_cell.angle_beta   90.00
_cell.angle_gamma   90.00
#
_symmetry.space_group_name_H-M   'P 1'
#
loop_
_entity.id
_entity.type
_entity.pdbx_description
1 polymer ?
#
loop_
_entity_poly.entity_id
_entity_poly.type
_entity_poly.pdbx_seq_one_letter_code
_entity_poly.pdbx_strand_id
1 'polypeptide(L)'
;AESRIRKLSAETPARIVLFDMLCDEHGTVWLARTLKKRRAILEAFVASANRRNIVLSHCTRDVKEARSWLGDAGHGATDGVVAKRLDGPYQPGVRAMVKVKRLRSADCVVGGFRYLSNSPQVGSLLLGLYN
;
A
#
# COMPACT_ATOMS: atom_id res chain seq x y z
N ALA A 1 -17.88 -21.60 -13.74
CA ALA A 1 -17.00 -20.58 -13.11
C ALA A 1 -17.35 -20.33 -11.64
N GLU A 2 -18.64 -20.19 -11.29
CA GLU A 2 -19.10 -19.84 -9.93
C GLU A 2 -18.66 -20.81 -8.82
N SER A 3 -18.73 -22.13 -9.03
CA SER A 3 -18.31 -23.10 -7.98
C SER A 3 -16.82 -22.99 -7.66
N ARG A 4 -15.98 -22.71 -8.67
CA ARG A 4 -14.54 -22.45 -8.48
C ARG A 4 -14.30 -21.15 -7.73
N ILE A 5 -15.07 -20.10 -8.01
CA ILE A 5 -14.98 -18.81 -7.29
C ILE A 5 -15.37 -19.00 -5.82
N ARG A 6 -16.50 -19.68 -5.53
CA ARG A 6 -16.95 -19.95 -4.16
C ARG A 6 -15.97 -20.83 -3.39
N LYS A 7 -15.36 -21.83 -4.05
CA LYS A 7 -14.34 -22.68 -3.44
C LYS A 7 -13.08 -21.88 -3.08
N LEU A 8 -12.54 -21.13 -4.03
CA LEU A 8 -11.33 -20.33 -3.82
C LEU A 8 -11.52 -19.20 -2.78
N SER A 9 -12.71 -18.61 -2.71
CA SER A 9 -12.99 -17.55 -1.73
C SER A 9 -13.02 -18.06 -0.29
N ALA A 10 -13.42 -19.32 -0.07
CA ALA A 10 -13.38 -19.98 1.23
C ALA A 10 -11.96 -20.42 1.62
N GLU A 11 -11.18 -20.89 0.64
CA GLU A 11 -9.80 -21.35 0.86
C GLU A 11 -8.82 -20.19 1.10
N THR A 12 -9.03 -19.04 0.45
CA THR A 12 -8.17 -17.86 0.58
C THR A 12 -9.01 -16.61 0.85
N PRO A 13 -9.44 -16.39 2.10
CA PRO A 13 -10.28 -15.26 2.44
C PRO A 13 -9.52 -13.93 2.31
N ALA A 14 -10.12 -12.97 1.63
CA ALA A 14 -9.58 -11.62 1.52
C ALA A 14 -9.69 -10.86 2.86
N ARG A 15 -8.72 -9.99 3.12
CA ARG A 15 -8.73 -9.05 4.25
C ARG A 15 -8.63 -7.62 3.73
N ILE A 16 -9.38 -6.72 4.35
CA ILE A 16 -9.35 -5.29 4.09
C ILE A 16 -8.48 -4.64 5.16
N VAL A 17 -7.41 -3.97 4.73
CA VAL A 17 -6.50 -3.23 5.61
C VAL A 17 -6.79 -1.74 5.47
N LEU A 18 -7.47 -1.16 6.46
CA LEU A 18 -7.88 0.25 6.45
C LEU A 18 -6.79 1.16 7.01
N PHE A 19 -6.53 2.27 6.32
CA PHE A 19 -5.43 3.18 6.66
C PHE A 19 -5.85 4.65 6.79
N ASP A 20 -7.08 5.00 6.43
CA ASP A 20 -7.66 6.35 6.57
C ASP A 20 -9.20 6.26 6.57
N MET A 21 -9.86 7.32 7.06
CA MET A 21 -11.32 7.48 7.05
C MET A 21 -11.64 8.87 6.49
N LEU A 22 -12.19 8.92 5.27
CA LEU A 22 -12.46 10.17 4.56
C LEU A 22 -13.91 10.64 4.74
N CYS A 23 -14.80 9.70 5.01
CA CYS A 23 -16.21 9.91 5.33
C CYS A 23 -16.58 8.91 6.42
N ASP A 24 -17.35 9.32 7.42
CA ASP A 24 -17.81 8.40 8.48
C ASP A 24 -19.13 7.70 8.13
N GLU A 25 -19.57 6.79 9.00
CA GLU A 25 -20.81 6.03 8.85
C GLU A 25 -22.09 6.90 8.83
N HIS A 26 -21.99 8.16 9.24
CA HIS A 26 -23.09 9.13 9.24
C HIS A 26 -23.07 10.05 8.00
N GLY A 27 -22.09 9.89 7.10
CA GLY A 27 -21.95 10.70 5.91
C GLY A 27 -21.17 12.01 6.12
N THR A 28 -20.54 12.21 7.28
CA THR A 28 -19.73 13.40 7.53
C THR A 28 -18.41 13.30 6.78
N VAL A 29 -18.04 14.33 6.03
CA VAL A 29 -16.79 14.37 5.27
C VAL A 29 -15.63 14.90 6.13
N TRP A 30 -14.52 14.15 6.18
CA TRP A 30 -13.37 14.41 7.05
C TRP A 30 -12.11 14.87 6.31
N LEU A 31 -12.16 15.10 5.00
CA LEU A 31 -11.01 15.45 4.15
C LEU A 31 -10.15 16.60 4.71
N ALA A 32 -10.78 17.69 5.17
CA ALA A 32 -10.10 18.87 5.70
C ALA A 32 -9.51 18.68 7.11
N ARG A 33 -9.85 17.58 7.80
CA ARG A 33 -9.38 17.30 9.16
C ARG A 33 -8.00 16.66 9.12
N THR A 34 -7.24 16.80 10.21
CA THR A 34 -5.89 16.22 10.33
C THR A 34 -5.94 14.70 10.32
N LEU A 35 -4.87 14.06 9.84
CA LEU A 35 -4.74 12.59 9.86
C LEU A 35 -4.93 12.02 11.28
N LYS A 36 -4.47 12.72 12.32
CA LYS A 36 -4.69 12.31 13.72
C LYS A 36 -6.19 12.15 14.04
N LYS A 37 -7.03 13.10 13.61
CA LYS A 37 -8.49 13.03 13.82
C LYS A 37 -9.12 11.92 12.98
N ARG A 38 -8.74 11.83 11.69
CA ARG A 38 -9.25 10.79 10.78
C ARG A 38 -8.88 9.37 11.23
N ARG A 39 -7.69 9.20 11.82
CA ARG A 39 -7.26 7.92 12.37
C ARG A 39 -8.06 7.51 13.60
N ALA A 40 -8.37 8.45 14.50
CA ALA A 40 -9.14 8.15 15.70
C ALA A 40 -10.57 7.66 15.37
N ILE A 41 -11.25 8.30 14.42
CA ILE A 41 -12.57 7.84 13.97
C ILE A 41 -12.49 6.50 13.24
N LEU A 42 -11.42 6.24 12.49
CA LEU A 42 -11.21 4.96 11.83
C LEU A 42 -11.05 3.83 12.86
N GLU A 43 -10.29 4.08 13.92
CA GLU A 43 -10.09 3.14 15.02
C GLU A 43 -11.41 2.83 15.74
N ALA A 44 -12.22 3.86 16.02
CA ALA A 44 -13.56 3.71 16.59
C ALA A 44 -14.48 2.88 15.67
N PHE A 45 -14.48 3.16 14.37
CA PHE A 45 -15.27 2.42 13.38
C PHE A 45 -14.86 0.95 13.29
N VAL A 46 -13.57 0.64 13.25
CA VAL A 46 -13.11 -0.77 13.18
C VAL A 46 -13.47 -1.51 14.47
N ALA A 47 -13.34 -0.86 15.63
CA ALA A 47 -13.75 -1.43 16.90
C ALA A 47 -15.27 -1.71 16.95
N SER A 48 -16.10 -0.79 16.47
CA SER A 48 -17.56 -0.95 16.44
C SER A 48 -18.02 -2.00 15.43
N ALA A 49 -17.39 -2.05 14.24
CA ALA A 49 -17.72 -3.03 13.21
C ALA A 49 -17.41 -4.47 13.63
N ASN A 50 -16.37 -4.68 14.44
CA ASN A 50 -15.97 -5.96 15.03
C ASN A 50 -15.92 -7.12 13.99
N ARG A 51 -15.35 -6.87 12.81
CA ARG A 51 -15.22 -7.84 11.71
C ARG A 51 -13.79 -8.37 11.60
N ARG A 52 -13.62 -9.69 11.67
CA ARG A 52 -12.29 -10.35 11.58
C ARG A 52 -11.52 -10.06 10.28
N ASN A 53 -12.22 -9.80 9.19
CA ASN A 53 -11.63 -9.54 7.88
C ASN A 53 -11.34 -8.05 7.62
N ILE A 54 -11.71 -7.16 8.54
CA ILE A 54 -11.40 -5.72 8.46
C ILE A 54 -10.40 -5.41 9.56
N VAL A 55 -9.20 -4.98 9.19
CA VAL A 55 -8.15 -4.64 10.14
C VAL A 55 -7.55 -3.28 9.85
N LEU A 56 -6.99 -2.67 10.88
CA LEU A 56 -6.26 -1.42 10.74
C LEU A 56 -4.86 -1.69 10.19
N SER A 57 -4.37 -0.81 9.32
CA SER A 57 -2.95 -0.76 9.00
C SER A 57 -2.16 -0.46 10.28
N HIS A 58 -1.08 -1.20 10.52
CA HIS A 58 -0.12 -0.87 11.56
C HIS A 58 0.43 0.54 11.34
N CYS A 59 0.60 1.30 12.42
CA CYS A 59 1.20 2.62 12.36
C CYS A 59 2.01 2.86 13.63
N THR A 60 3.12 3.58 13.49
CA THR A 60 3.97 3.97 14.60
C THR A 60 4.35 5.44 14.47
N ARG A 61 4.66 6.06 15.61
CA ARG A 61 5.30 7.38 15.66
C ARG A 61 6.79 7.28 16.01
N ASP A 62 7.26 6.08 16.34
CA ASP A 62 8.67 5.82 16.60
C ASP A 62 9.40 5.54 15.29
N VAL A 63 10.41 6.37 15.02
CA VAL A 63 11.27 6.21 13.85
C VAL A 63 12.08 4.91 13.90
N LYS A 64 12.45 4.41 15.09
CA LYS A 64 13.20 3.17 15.24
C LYS A 64 12.36 1.97 14.80
N GLU A 65 11.11 1.91 15.28
CA GLU A 65 10.15 0.88 14.86
C GLU A 65 9.87 0.96 13.35
N ALA A 66 9.63 2.16 12.81
CA ALA A 66 9.41 2.35 11.38
C ALA A 66 10.62 1.90 10.53
N ARG A 67 11.86 2.12 11.00
CA ARG A 67 13.08 1.62 10.35
C ARG A 67 13.18 0.10 10.41
N SER A 68 12.78 -0.52 11.51
CA SER A 68 12.69 -1.98 11.61
C SER A 68 11.74 -2.54 10.56
N TRP A 69 10.52 -1.99 10.47
CA TRP A 69 9.54 -2.41 9.47
C TRP A 69 10.06 -2.25 8.04
N LEU A 70 10.78 -1.18 7.74
CA LEU A 70 11.40 -0.97 6.43
C LEU A 70 12.55 -1.95 6.16
N GLY A 71 13.32 -2.32 7.19
CA GLY A 71 14.39 -3.31 7.09
C GLY A 71 13.88 -4.70 6.70
N ASP A 72 12.76 -5.10 7.30
CA ASP A 72 12.09 -6.38 7.08
C ASP A 72 11.20 -6.39 5.81
N ALA A 73 10.93 -5.22 5.24
CA ALA A 73 10.13 -5.09 4.03
C ALA A 73 10.77 -5.82 2.82
N GLY A 74 9.92 -6.44 2.00
CA GLY A 74 10.34 -7.24 0.84
C GLY A 74 10.69 -8.71 1.15
N HIS A 75 10.50 -9.16 2.39
CA HIS A 75 10.50 -10.60 2.77
C HIS A 75 9.11 -11.10 3.21
N GLY A 76 8.13 -10.19 3.36
CA GLY A 76 6.76 -10.51 3.80
C GLY A 76 5.68 -9.82 2.93
N ALA A 77 4.53 -9.53 3.53
CA ALA A 77 3.35 -9.01 2.82
C ALA A 77 3.42 -7.53 2.39
N THR A 78 4.53 -6.82 2.63
CA THR A 78 4.66 -5.39 2.33
C THR A 78 5.99 -5.05 1.63
N ASP A 79 5.92 -4.07 0.72
CA ASP A 79 7.06 -3.58 -0.07
C ASP A 79 7.87 -2.46 0.60
N GLY A 80 7.40 -1.94 1.74
CA GLY A 80 7.97 -0.78 2.42
C GLY A 80 6.98 -0.08 3.34
N VAL A 81 7.28 1.16 3.70
CA VAL A 81 6.48 1.98 4.62
C VAL A 81 5.93 3.23 3.93
N VAL A 82 4.80 3.73 4.41
CA VAL A 82 4.22 4.99 3.94
C VAL A 82 4.27 6.01 5.07
N ALA A 83 5.02 7.09 4.87
CA ALA A 83 5.07 8.22 5.79
C ALA A 83 4.02 9.26 5.40
N LYS A 84 3.24 9.70 6.40
CA LYS A 84 2.18 10.71 6.25
C LYS A 84 2.33 11.77 7.34
N ARG A 85 2.10 13.04 7.00
CA ARG A 85 2.02 14.11 7.99
C ARG A 85 0.80 13.94 8.88
N LEU A 86 0.99 13.99 10.21
CA LEU A 86 -0.08 13.77 11.19
C LEU A 86 -1.08 14.93 11.25
N ASP A 87 -0.60 16.13 10.98
CA ASP A 87 -1.32 17.40 11.00
C ASP A 87 -1.89 17.78 9.63
N GLY A 88 -1.60 17.02 8.58
CA GLY A 88 -2.04 17.31 7.22
C GLY A 88 -3.50 16.92 6.95
N PRO A 89 -4.23 17.71 6.14
CA PRO A 89 -5.50 17.27 5.56
C PRO A 89 -5.26 16.17 4.52
N TYR A 90 -6.33 15.48 4.12
CA TYR A 90 -6.29 14.64 2.94
C TYR A 90 -6.37 15.52 1.69
N GLN A 91 -5.50 15.27 0.71
CA GLN A 91 -5.42 16.06 -0.52
C GLN A 91 -5.73 15.15 -1.73
N PRO A 92 -6.99 15.12 -2.21
CA PRO A 92 -7.37 14.30 -3.35
C PRO A 92 -6.54 14.62 -4.59
N GLY A 93 -6.07 13.59 -5.29
CA GLY A 93 -5.26 13.74 -6.51
C GLY A 93 -3.82 14.22 -6.29
N VAL A 94 -3.43 14.61 -5.07
CA VAL A 94 -2.09 15.09 -4.77
C VAL A 94 -1.21 13.96 -4.21
N ARG A 95 0.05 13.89 -4.66
CA ARG A 95 1.05 12.93 -4.17
C ARG A 95 1.65 13.37 -2.83
N ALA A 96 0.79 13.59 -1.83
CA ALA A 96 1.17 14.13 -0.52
C ALA A 96 1.81 13.11 0.44
N MET A 97 1.69 11.81 0.16
CA MET A 97 2.26 10.73 0.99
C MET A 97 3.62 10.30 0.44
N VAL A 98 4.56 10.04 1.35
CA VAL A 98 5.90 9.57 0.97
C VAL A 98 5.93 8.06 1.07
N LYS A 99 6.15 7.39 -0.07
CA LYS A 99 6.36 5.94 -0.13
C LYS A 99 7.85 5.67 0.00
N VAL A 100 8.26 5.03 1.10
CA VAL A 100 9.65 4.65 1.34
C VAL A 100 9.75 3.15 1.12
N LYS A 101 10.45 2.76 0.06
CA LYS A 101 10.67 1.36 -0.32
C LYS A 101 12.15 1.05 -0.28
N ARG A 102 12.49 -0.21 -0.01
CA ARG A 102 13.87 -0.67 -0.11
C ARG A 102 14.23 -0.85 -1.58
N LEU A 103 15.25 -0.13 -2.04
CA LEU A 103 15.80 -0.34 -3.38
C LEU A 103 16.56 -1.66 -3.40
N ARG A 104 16.23 -2.51 -4.37
CA ARG A 104 16.98 -3.73 -4.69
C ARG A 104 17.47 -3.58 -6.13
N SER A 105 18.76 -3.77 -6.34
CA SER A 105 19.40 -3.76 -7.65
C SER A 105 20.07 -5.11 -7.90
N ALA A 106 20.19 -5.47 -9.17
CA ALA A 106 20.96 -6.61 -9.63
C ALA A 106 21.67 -6.21 -10.92
N ASP A 107 22.89 -6.70 -11.09
CA ASP A 107 23.63 -6.53 -12.34
C ASP A 107 23.15 -7.59 -13.32
N CYS A 108 22.68 -7.14 -14.48
CA CYS A 108 22.04 -8.00 -15.47
C CYS A 108 22.67 -7.80 -16.86
N VAL A 109 22.70 -8.85 -17.66
CA VAL A 109 23.05 -8.81 -19.07
C VAL A 109 21.82 -8.46 -19.90
N VAL A 110 21.97 -7.57 -20.89
CA VAL A 110 20.92 -7.26 -21.86
C VAL A 110 20.94 -8.30 -22.97
N GLY A 111 19.90 -9.14 -23.04
CA GLY A 111 19.76 -10.18 -24.07
C GLY A 111 18.93 -9.75 -25.29
N GLY A 112 18.24 -8.61 -25.21
CA GLY A 112 17.41 -8.10 -26.30
C GLY A 112 16.58 -6.89 -25.88
N PHE A 113 15.84 -6.32 -26.84
CA PHE A 113 15.00 -5.15 -26.61
C PHE A 113 13.76 -5.13 -27.52
N ARG A 114 12.79 -4.26 -27.20
CA ARG A 114 11.65 -3.93 -28.09
C ARG A 114 11.59 -2.43 -28.31
N TYR A 115 11.13 -2.04 -29.49
CA TYR A 115 10.84 -0.64 -29.81
C TYR A 115 9.54 -0.15 -29.13
N LEU A 116 9.41 1.16 -28.97
CA LEU A 116 8.15 1.80 -28.64
C LEU A 116 7.15 1.63 -29.79
N SER A 117 5.85 1.61 -29.48
CA SER A 117 4.79 1.29 -30.46
C SER A 117 4.83 2.17 -31.73
N ASN A 118 5.30 3.41 -31.63
CA ASN A 118 5.32 4.37 -32.74
C ASN A 118 6.67 5.12 -32.88
N SER A 119 7.77 4.55 -32.39
CA SER A 119 9.09 5.20 -32.45
C SER A 119 10.20 4.15 -32.56
N PRO A 120 11.25 4.38 -33.36
CA PRO A 120 12.42 3.49 -33.44
C PRO A 120 13.32 3.56 -32.19
N GLN A 121 12.83 4.12 -31.08
CA GLN A 121 13.53 4.15 -29.81
C GLN A 121 13.25 2.89 -28.99
N VAL A 122 14.25 2.44 -28.22
CA VAL A 122 14.12 1.32 -27.29
C VAL A 122 13.08 1.65 -26.22
N GLY A 123 12.06 0.79 -26.08
CA GLY A 123 10.99 0.93 -25.09
C GLY A 123 11.08 -0.03 -23.91
N SER A 124 11.70 -1.20 -24.09
CA SER A 124 11.89 -2.19 -23.02
C SER A 124 13.10 -3.07 -23.27
N LEU A 125 13.77 -3.51 -22.21
CA LEU A 125 14.93 -4.41 -22.25
C LEU A 125 14.58 -5.79 -21.70
N LEU A 126 15.13 -6.83 -22.31
CA LEU A 126 15.17 -8.18 -21.76
C LEU A 126 16.46 -8.34 -20.93
N LEU A 127 16.31 -8.55 -19.62
CA LEU A 127 17.42 -8.69 -18.69
C LEU A 127 17.58 -10.16 -18.28
N GLY A 128 18.81 -10.66 -18.31
CA GLY A 128 19.19 -11.99 -17.81
C GLY A 128 20.28 -11.90 -16.74
N LEU A 129 20.24 -12.79 -15.76
CA LEU A 129 21.32 -12.95 -14.78
C LEU A 129 22.36 -13.92 -15.34
N TYR A 130 23.63 -13.56 -15.22
CA TYR A 130 24.74 -14.46 -15.55
C TYR A 130 24.88 -15.54 -14.47
N ASN A 131 25.20 -16.76 -14.87
CA ASN A 131 25.45 -17.90 -13.99
C ASN A 131 26.85 -18.44 -14.27
#